data_AF-A0A7S3WME2-F1
#
_entry.id   AF-A0A7S3WME2-F1
#
_cell.length_a   1.000
_cell.length_b   1.000
_cell.length_c   1.000
_cell.angle_alpha   90.00
_cell.angle_beta   90.00
_cell.angle_gamma   90.00
#
_symmetry.space_group_name_H-M   'P 1'
#
loop_
_entity.id
_entity.type
_entity.pdbx_description
1 polymer ?
#
loop_
_entity_poly.entity_id
_entity_poly.type
_entity_poly.pdbx_seq_one_letter_code
_entity_poly.pdbx_strand_id
1 'polypeptide(L)'
;VVLSSWLTVPPPSLGDIFLGEMFGCLISLANVSATELTQIALKVEVQTQVQRATLVDPAALKADGSGPELITLQPERTLEKVIHYKIKDVGVHFLICSVTFFDPEGERKYRKFFKFEVHNPLSMKSTTRMLDCTDEIIVETQLQNDTSRVLFLESVDFLPIAAFDVSPLTCFGAAAIEVPPIAGSGVGIGGMSHAKKVGASMTSGGDGPPSPHACAVGLPTFGTLAYLKPGDIQQHMYRL
;
A
#
# COMPACT_ATOMS: atom_id res chain seq x y z
N VAL A 1 10.48 -36.72 -0.58
CA VAL A 1 10.30 -35.26 -0.37
C VAL A 1 9.03 -35.00 0.42
N VAL A 2 9.16 -34.89 1.74
CA VAL A 2 8.09 -34.49 2.65
C VAL A 2 8.09 -32.95 2.67
N LEU A 3 7.39 -32.32 1.73
CA LEU A 3 7.08 -30.87 1.78
C LEU A 3 5.87 -30.59 2.71
N SER A 4 5.71 -31.43 3.74
CA SER A 4 4.64 -31.35 4.74
C SER A 4 5.26 -31.15 6.12
N SER A 5 5.42 -29.88 6.49
CA SER A 5 5.06 -29.31 7.81
C SER A 5 5.75 -27.99 8.11
N TRP A 6 6.58 -27.44 7.20
CA TRP A 6 7.30 -26.18 7.47
C TRP A 6 7.35 -25.21 6.29
N LEU A 7 6.41 -25.31 5.33
CA LEU A 7 6.13 -24.12 4.50
C LEU A 7 5.26 -23.19 5.33
N THR A 8 5.87 -22.32 6.10
CA THR A 8 5.19 -21.21 6.75
C THR A 8 4.84 -20.18 5.66
N VAL A 9 3.86 -20.54 4.82
CA VAL A 9 2.88 -19.51 4.44
C VAL A 9 2.43 -18.94 5.78
N PRO A 10 2.35 -17.60 5.94
CA PRO A 10 1.88 -17.01 7.18
C PRO A 10 0.71 -17.86 7.69
N PRO A 11 0.82 -18.44 8.91
CA PRO A 11 -0.14 -19.43 9.37
C PRO A 11 -1.57 -18.88 9.17
N PRO A 12 -2.59 -19.73 9.02
CA PRO A 12 -3.98 -19.29 8.85
C PRO A 12 -4.47 -18.26 9.89
N SER A 13 -3.71 -18.06 10.97
CA SER A 13 -3.85 -17.08 12.02
C SER A 13 -3.21 -15.70 11.77
N LEU A 14 -2.57 -15.41 10.63
CA LEU A 14 -1.84 -14.15 10.43
C LEU A 14 -2.73 -12.95 10.06
N GLY A 15 -4.04 -13.18 9.95
CA GLY A 15 -5.03 -12.14 9.70
C GLY A 15 -5.36 -11.99 8.22
N ASP A 16 -6.42 -11.23 7.98
CA ASP A 16 -6.96 -10.95 6.66
C ASP A 16 -5.92 -10.27 5.77
N ILE A 17 -5.86 -10.66 4.49
CA ILE A 17 -5.01 -10.02 3.48
C ILE A 17 -5.88 -9.00 2.75
N PHE A 18 -5.39 -7.77 2.61
CA PHE A 18 -6.15 -6.70 1.99
C PHE A 18 -5.58 -6.26 0.63
N LEU A 19 -6.46 -5.77 -0.23
CA LEU A 19 -6.09 -5.14 -1.49
C LEU A 19 -5.07 -4.02 -1.26
N GLY A 20 -4.02 -3.99 -2.10
CA GLY A 20 -2.97 -2.97 -2.03
C GLY A 20 -1.79 -3.33 -1.12
N GLU A 21 -1.94 -4.33 -0.23
CA GLU A 21 -0.85 -4.79 0.62
C GLU A 21 0.28 -5.46 -0.18
N MET A 22 1.47 -5.48 0.42
CA MET A 22 2.61 -6.24 -0.07
C MET A 22 2.65 -7.59 0.64
N PHE A 23 2.20 -8.64 -0.05
CA PHE A 23 2.25 -10.01 0.45
C PHE A 23 3.69 -10.53 0.38
N GLY A 24 4.28 -10.84 1.55
CA GLY A 24 5.61 -11.42 1.69
C GLY A 24 5.54 -12.85 2.21
N CYS A 25 6.33 -13.76 1.65
CA CYS A 25 6.36 -15.17 2.08
C CYS A 25 7.75 -15.79 1.90
N LEU A 26 8.14 -16.66 2.85
CA LEU A 26 9.34 -17.49 2.77
C LEU A 26 8.98 -18.87 2.22
N ILE A 27 9.52 -19.21 1.07
CA ILE A 27 9.42 -20.53 0.47
C ILE A 27 10.64 -21.34 0.88
N SER A 28 10.41 -22.47 1.53
CA SER A 28 11.46 -23.36 2.03
C SER A 28 11.34 -24.74 1.36
N LEU A 29 12.40 -25.15 0.68
CA LEU A 29 12.52 -26.44 0.00
C LEU A 29 13.53 -27.29 0.76
N ALA A 30 13.05 -28.30 1.48
CA ALA A 30 13.90 -29.21 2.24
C ALA A 30 14.09 -30.54 1.49
N ASN A 31 15.34 -30.95 1.34
CA ASN A 31 15.68 -32.31 0.93
C ASN A 31 15.65 -33.22 2.17
N VAL A 32 14.59 -34.00 2.29
CA VAL A 32 14.43 -35.02 3.35
C VAL A 32 14.66 -36.45 2.83
N SER A 33 15.16 -36.60 1.61
CA SER A 33 15.61 -37.91 1.12
C SER A 33 17.04 -38.17 1.58
N ALA A 34 17.39 -39.45 1.63
CA ALA A 34 18.75 -39.90 1.93
C ALA A 34 19.74 -39.65 0.76
N THR A 35 19.24 -39.17 -0.37
CA THR A 35 20.01 -38.95 -1.61
C THR A 35 20.08 -37.47 -1.96
N GLU A 36 21.16 -37.10 -2.63
CA GLU A 36 21.37 -35.77 -3.19
C GLU A 36 20.38 -35.51 -4.34
N LEU A 37 19.79 -34.31 -4.36
CA LEU A 37 18.90 -33.87 -5.43
C LEU A 37 19.63 -32.84 -6.29
N THR A 38 19.63 -33.04 -7.61
CA THR A 38 20.35 -32.17 -8.56
C THR A 38 19.38 -31.41 -9.47
N GLN A 39 19.89 -30.40 -10.17
CA GLN A 39 19.14 -29.60 -11.15
C GLN A 39 17.82 -29.03 -10.60
N ILE A 40 17.87 -28.50 -9.38
CA ILE A 40 16.68 -27.98 -8.71
C ILE A 40 16.24 -26.69 -9.37
N ALA A 41 15.02 -26.70 -9.88
CA ALA A 41 14.36 -25.58 -10.52
C ALA A 41 13.05 -25.28 -9.81
N LEU A 42 12.98 -24.12 -9.13
CA LEU A 42 11.78 -23.65 -8.46
C LEU A 42 11.10 -22.57 -9.29
N LYS A 43 9.84 -22.82 -9.66
CA LYS A 43 8.92 -21.84 -10.24
C LYS A 43 7.87 -21.44 -9.21
N VAL A 44 7.69 -20.15 -9.03
CA VAL A 44 6.67 -19.61 -8.13
C VAL A 44 5.74 -18.71 -8.92
N GLU A 45 4.44 -18.93 -8.77
CA GLU A 45 3.41 -18.18 -9.48
C GLU A 45 2.29 -17.75 -8.53
N VAL A 46 1.68 -16.61 -8.80
CA VAL A 46 0.41 -16.23 -8.20
C VAL A 46 -0.66 -16.29 -9.28
N GLN A 47 -1.70 -17.07 -9.01
CA GLN A 47 -2.88 -17.18 -9.85
C GLN A 47 -4.05 -16.52 -9.14
N THR A 48 -4.59 -15.49 -9.78
CA THR A 48 -5.79 -14.77 -9.40
C THR A 48 -6.97 -15.28 -10.25
N GLN A 49 -8.18 -14.75 -10.04
CA GLN A 49 -9.30 -15.03 -10.96
C GLN A 49 -9.11 -14.41 -12.36
N VAL A 50 -8.30 -13.36 -12.47
CA VAL A 50 -8.13 -12.56 -13.69
C VAL A 50 -6.89 -12.99 -14.48
N GLN A 51 -5.81 -13.29 -13.77
CA GLN A 51 -4.47 -13.45 -14.33
C GLN A 51 -3.59 -14.42 -13.54
N ARG A 52 -2.53 -14.89 -14.20
CA ARG A 52 -1.46 -15.69 -13.59
C ARG A 52 -0.11 -15.01 -13.83
N ALA A 53 0.60 -14.70 -12.76
CA ALA A 53 1.89 -14.03 -12.80
C ALA A 53 2.99 -14.94 -12.23
N THR A 54 4.14 -15.01 -12.92
CA THR A 54 5.32 -15.70 -12.41
C THR A 54 6.12 -14.75 -11.52
N LEU A 55 6.34 -15.13 -10.27
CA LEU A 55 7.14 -14.38 -9.29
C LEU A 55 8.59 -14.84 -9.24
N VAL A 56 8.82 -16.13 -9.46
CA VAL A 56 10.16 -16.73 -9.53
C VAL A 56 10.23 -17.59 -10.77
N ASP A 57 11.16 -17.25 -11.66
CA ASP A 57 11.49 -18.06 -12.81
C ASP A 57 12.42 -19.22 -12.37
N PRO A 58 12.19 -20.47 -12.83
CA PRO A 58 13.09 -21.58 -12.56
C PRO A 58 14.55 -21.31 -12.96
N ALA A 59 14.81 -20.48 -13.97
CA ALA A 59 16.17 -20.09 -14.36
C ALA A 59 16.81 -19.03 -13.44
N ALA A 60 16.01 -18.40 -12.57
CA ALA A 60 16.46 -17.31 -11.70
C ALA A 60 16.94 -17.80 -10.33
N LEU A 61 16.73 -19.07 -9.97
CA LEU A 61 17.44 -19.61 -8.82
C LEU A 61 18.90 -19.84 -9.20
N LYS A 62 19.79 -19.18 -8.46
CA LYS A 62 21.23 -19.37 -8.55
C LYS A 62 21.75 -19.78 -7.18
N ALA A 63 22.69 -20.72 -7.16
CA ALA A 63 23.61 -20.81 -6.04
C ALA A 63 24.47 -19.53 -6.07
N ASP A 64 24.47 -18.76 -4.98
CA ASP A 64 25.42 -17.70 -4.61
C ASP A 64 25.88 -16.59 -5.61
N GLY A 65 25.30 -16.49 -6.81
CA GLY A 65 25.62 -15.42 -7.77
C GLY A 65 26.72 -15.75 -8.77
N SER A 66 27.25 -16.98 -8.78
CA SER A 66 28.20 -17.45 -9.79
C SER A 66 27.51 -18.22 -10.92
N GLY A 67 27.40 -17.60 -12.10
CA GLY A 67 27.02 -18.28 -13.36
C GLY A 67 25.68 -19.05 -13.38
N PRO A 68 25.42 -19.85 -14.43
CA PRO A 68 24.31 -20.79 -14.49
C PRO A 68 24.75 -22.12 -13.87
N GLU A 69 25.01 -22.14 -12.56
CA GLU A 69 25.29 -23.40 -11.86
C GLU A 69 23.98 -24.10 -11.50
N LEU A 70 23.88 -25.38 -11.88
CA LEU A 70 22.73 -26.22 -11.54
C LEU A 70 22.68 -26.40 -10.03
N ILE A 71 21.54 -26.03 -9.42
CA ILE A 71 21.41 -26.11 -7.96
C ILE A 71 21.29 -27.56 -7.53
N THR A 72 22.09 -27.90 -6.53
CA THR A 72 22.10 -29.21 -5.90
C THR A 72 21.80 -29.05 -4.42
N LEU A 73 20.99 -29.95 -3.86
CA LEU A 73 20.59 -29.92 -2.46
C LEU A 73 20.93 -31.26 -1.81
N GLN A 74 21.90 -31.23 -0.90
CA GLN A 74 22.32 -32.39 -0.11
C GLN A 74 21.19 -32.88 0.80
N PRO A 75 21.22 -34.15 1.24
CA PRO A 75 20.33 -34.64 2.29
C PRO A 75 20.31 -33.72 3.51
N GLU A 76 19.12 -33.54 4.10
CA GLU A 76 18.87 -32.68 5.26
C GLU A 76 19.23 -31.20 5.07
N ARG A 77 19.38 -30.73 3.82
CA ARG A 77 19.57 -29.31 3.50
C ARG A 77 18.29 -28.68 2.99
N THR A 78 18.25 -27.36 3.16
CA THR A 78 17.12 -26.52 2.83
C THR A 78 17.56 -25.38 1.92
N LEU A 79 16.76 -25.12 0.90
CA LEU A 79 16.87 -23.97 0.02
C LEU A 79 15.72 -23.01 0.31
N GLU A 80 16.04 -21.77 0.60
CA GLU A 80 15.07 -20.75 0.99
C GLU A 80 14.97 -19.63 -0.04
N LYS A 81 13.76 -19.16 -0.28
CA LYS A 81 13.48 -18.03 -1.17
C LYS A 81 12.38 -17.16 -0.59
N VAL A 82 12.70 -15.90 -0.34
CA VAL A 82 11.69 -14.89 -0.02
C VAL A 82 11.07 -14.38 -1.30
N ILE A 83 9.75 -14.31 -1.33
CA ILE A 83 8.97 -13.68 -2.38
C ILE A 83 8.19 -12.49 -1.84
N HIS A 84 7.97 -11.51 -2.71
CA HIS A 84 7.07 -10.41 -2.44
C HIS A 84 6.14 -10.20 -3.62
N TYR A 85 4.87 -9.91 -3.34
CA TYR A 85 3.85 -9.71 -4.34
C TYR A 85 2.89 -8.61 -3.89
N LYS A 86 2.77 -7.56 -4.71
CA LYS A 86 1.77 -6.52 -4.47
C LYS A 86 0.40 -7.04 -4.86
N ILE A 87 -0.53 -7.04 -3.91
CA ILE A 87 -1.91 -7.49 -4.11
C ILE A 87 -2.66 -6.45 -4.95
N LYS A 88 -3.22 -6.89 -6.08
CA LYS A 88 -3.88 -6.01 -7.07
C LYS A 88 -5.38 -6.27 -7.24
N ASP A 89 -5.85 -7.43 -6.81
CA ASP A 89 -7.21 -7.89 -7.07
C ASP A 89 -7.79 -8.52 -5.80
N VAL A 90 -9.09 -8.32 -5.55
CA VAL A 90 -9.82 -8.96 -4.46
C VAL A 90 -10.25 -10.38 -4.82
N GLY A 91 -10.60 -11.19 -3.82
CA GLY A 91 -11.13 -12.54 -4.00
C GLY A 91 -10.12 -13.64 -3.71
N VAL A 92 -10.32 -14.82 -4.31
CA VAL A 92 -9.49 -16.00 -4.04
C VAL A 92 -8.26 -16.01 -4.95
N HIS A 93 -7.10 -16.20 -4.33
CA HIS A 93 -5.80 -16.33 -5.00
C HIS A 93 -5.14 -17.66 -4.64
N PHE A 94 -4.24 -18.11 -5.51
CA PHE A 94 -3.41 -19.29 -5.30
C PHE A 94 -1.93 -18.93 -5.50
N LEU A 95 -1.13 -19.12 -4.46
CA LEU A 95 0.32 -19.19 -4.60
C LEU A 95 0.69 -20.61 -5.00
N ILE A 96 1.40 -20.75 -6.11
CA ILE A 96 1.73 -22.04 -6.71
C ILE A 96 3.24 -22.20 -6.73
N CYS A 97 3.73 -23.17 -5.98
CA CYS A 97 5.14 -23.53 -5.95
C CYS A 97 5.32 -24.83 -6.73
N SER A 98 6.06 -24.77 -7.84
CA SER A 98 6.37 -25.93 -8.68
C SER A 98 7.88 -26.14 -8.63
N VAL A 99 8.32 -27.33 -8.26
CA VAL A 99 9.72 -27.71 -8.16
C VAL A 99 9.97 -28.86 -9.10
N THR A 100 10.96 -28.71 -9.95
CA THR A 100 11.54 -29.81 -10.74
C THR A 100 12.93 -30.10 -10.19
N PHE A 101 13.28 -31.37 -10.08
CA PHE A 101 14.59 -31.83 -9.60
C PHE A 101 14.90 -33.21 -10.16
N PHE A 102 16.15 -33.64 -10.05
CA PHE A 102 16.60 -34.97 -10.44
C PHE A 102 17.04 -35.77 -9.21
N ASP A 103 16.48 -36.96 -9.07
CA ASP A 103 16.90 -38.00 -8.12
C ASP A 103 17.63 -39.13 -8.87
N PRO A 104 18.18 -40.16 -8.19
CA PRO A 104 18.84 -41.29 -8.86
C PRO A 104 17.96 -42.05 -9.85
N GLU A 105 16.63 -41.96 -9.72
CA GLU A 105 15.66 -42.60 -10.60
C GLU A 105 15.24 -41.71 -11.79
N GLY A 106 15.60 -40.42 -11.80
CA GLY A 106 15.42 -39.48 -12.91
C GLY A 106 14.74 -38.16 -12.54
N GLU A 107 14.10 -37.54 -13.53
CA GLU A 107 13.39 -36.26 -13.33
C GLU A 107 12.13 -36.44 -12.48
N ARG A 108 11.99 -35.63 -11.44
CA ARG A 108 10.81 -35.53 -10.59
C ARG A 108 10.25 -34.12 -10.60
N LYS A 109 8.92 -34.04 -10.45
CA LYS A 109 8.17 -32.79 -10.37
C LYS A 109 7.26 -32.83 -9.16
N TYR A 110 7.28 -31.75 -8.40
CA TYR A 110 6.40 -31.55 -7.27
C TYR A 110 5.70 -30.19 -7.39
N ARG A 111 4.43 -30.13 -7.02
CA ARG A 111 3.65 -28.90 -7.08
C ARG A 111 2.74 -28.78 -5.87
N LYS A 112 2.72 -27.59 -5.27
CA LYS A 112 1.85 -27.27 -4.13
C LYS A 112 1.14 -25.95 -4.35
N PHE A 113 -0.12 -25.92 -3.95
CA PHE A 113 -1.00 -24.77 -4.07
C PHE A 113 -1.35 -24.27 -2.66
N PHE A 114 -1.24 -22.97 -2.45
CA PHE A 114 -1.63 -22.31 -1.23
C PHE A 114 -2.72 -21.32 -1.56
N LYS A 115 -3.94 -21.64 -1.14
CA LYS A 115 -5.10 -20.77 -1.30
C LYS A 115 -5.04 -19.67 -0.23
N PHE A 116 -5.27 -18.44 -0.63
CA PHE A 116 -5.50 -17.31 0.27
C PHE A 116 -6.59 -16.40 -0.29
N GLU A 117 -7.29 -15.69 0.58
CA GLU A 117 -8.38 -14.80 0.23
C GLU A 117 -7.96 -13.35 0.49
N VAL A 118 -8.29 -12.47 -0.45
CA VAL A 118 -7.99 -11.05 -0.40
C VAL A 118 -9.30 -10.28 -0.26
N HIS A 119 -9.37 -9.44 0.75
CA HIS A 119 -10.52 -8.59 1.06
C HIS A 119 -10.27 -7.14 0.64
N ASN A 120 -11.35 -6.40 0.44
CA ASN A 120 -11.26 -4.96 0.23
C ASN A 120 -11.11 -4.27 1.60
N PRO A 121 -10.06 -3.45 1.84
CA PRO A 121 -9.89 -2.78 3.14
C PRO A 121 -10.87 -1.63 3.36
N LEU A 122 -11.40 -1.05 2.28
CA LEU A 122 -12.30 0.10 2.32
C LEU A 122 -13.54 -0.15 1.47
N SER A 123 -14.71 -0.17 2.09
CA SER A 123 -15.97 -0.12 1.35
C SER A 123 -16.37 1.32 1.06
N MET A 124 -16.84 1.55 -0.16
CA MET A 124 -17.30 2.85 -0.63
C MET A 124 -18.78 2.79 -1.01
N LYS A 125 -19.57 3.73 -0.51
CA LYS A 125 -20.96 3.94 -0.93
C LYS A 125 -21.14 5.39 -1.36
N SER A 126 -21.61 5.60 -2.59
CA SER A 126 -21.86 6.94 -3.12
C SER A 126 -23.35 7.15 -3.42
N THR A 127 -23.85 8.33 -3.05
CA THR A 127 -25.21 8.79 -3.34
C THR A 127 -25.12 10.14 -4.04
N THR A 128 -25.77 10.24 -5.19
CA THR A 128 -25.81 11.47 -5.99
C THR A 128 -27.21 12.07 -5.91
N ARG A 129 -27.31 13.39 -5.72
CA ARG A 129 -28.58 14.13 -5.68
C ARG A 129 -28.45 15.42 -6.50
N MET A 130 -29.44 15.68 -7.33
CA MET A 130 -29.60 16.99 -7.98
C MET A 130 -30.33 17.92 -7.02
N LEU A 131 -29.91 19.19 -6.98
CA LEU A 131 -30.55 20.18 -6.12
C LEU A 131 -31.62 20.92 -6.92
N ASP A 132 -32.88 20.77 -6.51
CA ASP A 132 -34.03 21.37 -7.19
C ASP A 132 -33.82 22.88 -7.40
N CYS A 133 -34.17 23.37 -8.59
CA CYS A 133 -34.02 24.77 -8.99
C CYS A 133 -32.57 25.25 -9.21
N THR A 134 -31.57 24.37 -9.22
CA THR A 134 -30.19 24.65 -9.65
C THR A 134 -29.69 23.54 -10.60
N ASP A 135 -28.65 23.82 -11.38
CA ASP A 135 -27.94 22.79 -12.16
C ASP A 135 -26.81 22.12 -11.34
N GLU A 136 -26.83 22.27 -10.00
CA GLU A 136 -25.80 21.72 -9.11
C GLU A 136 -26.10 20.25 -8.75
N ILE A 137 -25.04 19.44 -8.72
CA ILE A 137 -25.11 18.03 -8.33
C ILE A 137 -24.30 17.82 -7.05
N ILE A 138 -24.95 17.27 -6.03
CA ILE A 138 -24.29 16.88 -4.78
C ILE A 138 -23.95 15.40 -4.83
N VAL A 139 -22.69 15.07 -4.59
CA VAL A 139 -22.18 13.71 -4.45
C VAL A 139 -21.76 13.50 -3.00
N GLU A 140 -22.43 12.58 -2.33
CA GLU A 140 -22.07 12.10 -1.00
C GLU A 140 -21.38 10.74 -1.13
N THR A 141 -20.16 10.62 -0.61
CA THR A 141 -19.39 9.39 -0.57
C THR A 141 -19.07 9.02 0.87
N GLN A 142 -19.44 7.80 1.26
CA GLN A 142 -19.14 7.20 2.55
C GLN A 142 -18.04 6.17 2.35
N LEU A 143 -16.94 6.33 3.09
CA LEU A 143 -15.84 5.39 3.17
C LEU A 143 -15.90 4.69 4.53
N GLN A 144 -15.91 3.36 4.53
CA GLN A 144 -15.94 2.53 5.73
C GLN A 144 -14.68 1.70 5.81
N ASN A 145 -14.06 1.68 6.99
CA ASN A 145 -12.97 0.75 7.28
C ASN A 145 -13.53 -0.64 7.62
N ASP A 146 -13.34 -1.59 6.70
CA ASP A 146 -13.78 -2.98 6.85
C ASP A 146 -12.69 -3.90 7.40
N THR A 147 -11.54 -3.33 7.78
CA THR A 147 -10.46 -4.09 8.40
C THR A 147 -10.62 -4.14 9.91
N SER A 148 -9.95 -5.11 10.53
CA SER A 148 -9.77 -5.17 11.99
C SER A 148 -8.67 -4.23 12.50
N ARG A 149 -8.08 -3.40 11.63
CA ARG A 149 -6.94 -2.52 11.90
C ARG A 149 -7.34 -1.05 11.76
N VAL A 150 -6.56 -0.14 12.36
CA VAL A 150 -6.71 1.30 12.10
C VAL A 150 -6.10 1.63 10.75
N LEU A 151 -6.83 2.34 9.90
CA LEU A 151 -6.32 2.85 8.63
C LEU A 151 -5.99 4.32 8.77
N PHE A 152 -4.85 4.75 8.22
CA PHE A 152 -4.48 6.16 8.11
C PHE A 152 -4.72 6.60 6.67
N LEU A 153 -5.52 7.63 6.48
CA LEU A 153 -5.81 8.22 5.20
C LEU A 153 -4.89 9.42 4.98
N GLU A 154 -4.15 9.40 3.89
CA GLU A 154 -3.28 10.51 3.49
C GLU A 154 -4.08 11.61 2.78
N SER A 155 -4.84 11.24 1.74
CA SER A 155 -5.78 12.13 1.05
C SER A 155 -7.01 11.37 0.58
N VAL A 156 -8.11 12.10 0.39
CA VAL A 156 -9.34 11.60 -0.23
C VAL A 156 -9.81 12.67 -1.21
N ASP A 157 -9.70 12.38 -2.50
CA ASP A 157 -9.98 13.31 -3.58
C ASP A 157 -11.07 12.74 -4.50
N PHE A 158 -12.00 13.58 -4.93
CA PHE A 158 -13.00 13.24 -5.94
C PHE A 158 -12.56 13.81 -7.30
N LEU A 159 -12.42 12.93 -8.29
CA LEU A 159 -12.00 13.29 -9.64
C LEU A 159 -13.20 13.15 -10.60
N PRO A 160 -13.88 14.27 -10.95
CA PRO A 160 -14.94 14.24 -11.94
C PRO A 160 -14.38 13.99 -13.35
N ILE A 161 -15.27 13.63 -14.28
CA ILE A 161 -14.95 13.73 -15.71
C ILE A 161 -14.83 15.20 -16.11
N ALA A 162 -14.11 15.49 -17.21
CA ALA A 162 -13.79 16.85 -17.65
C ALA A 162 -14.99 17.78 -17.93
N ALA A 163 -16.21 17.25 -17.99
CA ALA A 163 -17.43 18.04 -18.20
C ALA A 163 -17.97 18.68 -16.91
N PHE A 164 -17.46 18.29 -15.73
CA PHE A 164 -17.88 18.80 -14.44
C PHE A 164 -16.71 19.45 -13.71
N ASP A 165 -16.96 20.63 -13.15
CA ASP A 165 -16.10 21.17 -12.11
C ASP A 165 -16.40 20.47 -10.79
N VAL A 166 -15.47 20.46 -9.84
CA VAL A 166 -15.71 19.90 -8.50
C VAL A 166 -15.31 20.90 -7.44
N SER A 167 -16.18 21.05 -6.45
CA SER A 167 -15.90 21.78 -5.22
C SER A 167 -16.12 20.85 -4.01
N PRO A 168 -15.09 20.55 -3.21
CA PRO A 168 -15.28 19.79 -1.98
C PRO A 168 -16.09 20.61 -0.98
N LEU A 169 -17.16 20.02 -0.44
CA LEU A 169 -18.00 20.63 0.59
C LEU A 169 -17.56 20.20 2.01
N THR A 170 -16.83 19.09 2.10
CA THR A 170 -16.14 18.66 3.33
C THR A 170 -14.73 19.24 3.36
N CYS A 171 -14.50 20.24 4.22
CA CYS A 171 -13.16 20.72 4.55
C CYS A 171 -12.81 20.30 5.99
N PHE A 172 -11.75 19.52 6.15
CA PHE A 172 -11.12 19.37 7.46
C PHE A 172 -10.30 20.63 7.69
N GLY A 173 -10.89 21.61 8.38
CA GLY A 173 -10.14 22.79 8.79
C GLY A 173 -8.90 22.36 9.57
N ALA A 174 -7.74 22.93 9.25
CA ALA A 174 -6.62 22.94 10.16
C ALA A 174 -7.09 23.70 11.39
N ALA A 175 -7.68 22.99 12.36
CA ALA A 175 -8.02 23.59 13.64
C ALA A 175 -6.73 24.19 14.17
N ALA A 176 -6.71 25.52 14.20
CA ALA A 176 -5.58 26.30 14.65
C ALA A 176 -5.11 25.71 15.97
N ILE A 177 -3.87 25.24 16.01
CA ILE A 177 -3.19 24.96 17.26
C ILE A 177 -3.01 26.34 17.90
N GLU A 178 -3.96 26.76 18.74
CA GLU A 178 -3.66 27.77 19.74
C GLU A 178 -2.66 27.13 20.69
N VAL A 179 -1.39 27.47 20.50
CA VAL A 179 -0.34 27.12 21.46
C VAL A 179 -0.71 27.82 22.77
N PRO A 180 -1.02 27.10 23.86
CA PRO A 180 -1.28 27.74 25.14
C PRO A 180 0.00 28.47 25.58
N PRO A 181 -0.09 29.71 26.10
CA PRO A 181 1.10 30.44 26.53
C PRO A 181 1.75 29.68 27.68
N ILE A 182 3.01 29.29 27.48
CA ILE A 182 3.84 28.71 28.53
C ILE A 182 4.09 29.81 29.55
N ALA A 183 3.36 29.76 30.66
CA ALA A 183 3.62 30.59 31.81
C ALA A 183 4.95 30.16 32.44
N GLY A 184 5.94 31.05 32.39
CA GLY A 184 7.17 30.93 33.17
C GLY A 184 8.41 30.58 32.37
N SER A 185 8.96 31.57 31.68
CA SER A 185 10.42 31.74 31.68
C SER A 185 10.74 33.21 31.43
N GLY A 186 10.55 34.01 32.48
CA GLY A 186 11.15 35.32 32.58
C GLY A 186 12.62 35.14 32.89
N VAL A 187 13.46 35.15 31.85
CA VAL A 187 14.87 35.53 31.98
C VAL A 187 15.10 36.63 30.97
N GLY A 188 14.94 37.87 31.46
CA GLY A 188 15.32 39.05 30.72
C GLY A 188 16.82 39.14 30.60
N ILE A 189 17.31 39.33 29.39
CA ILE A 189 18.60 39.98 29.15
C ILE A 189 18.37 40.98 28.02
N GLY A 190 18.55 42.25 28.36
CA GLY A 190 18.32 43.38 27.48
C GLY A 190 19.37 43.53 26.38
N GLY A 191 19.01 44.32 25.37
CA GLY A 191 19.91 44.76 24.31
C GLY A 191 19.19 45.75 23.39
N MET A 192 19.42 47.05 23.63
CA MET A 192 18.90 48.18 22.87
C MET A 192 19.54 48.32 21.48
N SER A 193 18.79 48.99 20.59
CA SER A 193 19.21 49.77 19.40
C SER A 193 19.55 48.94 18.15
N HIS A 194 19.19 49.30 16.91
CA HIS A 194 19.06 50.61 16.28
C HIS A 194 18.06 50.55 15.10
N ALA A 195 17.31 51.63 14.91
CA ALA A 195 16.59 51.93 13.68
C ALA A 195 17.56 52.29 12.54
N LYS A 196 17.28 51.83 11.31
CA LYS A 196 17.63 52.57 10.09
C LYS A 196 16.59 52.34 8.99
N LYS A 197 15.92 53.44 8.66
CA LYS A 197 14.94 53.63 7.59
C LYS A 197 15.64 54.37 6.45
N VAL A 198 15.63 53.82 5.23
CA VAL A 198 15.83 54.53 3.94
C VAL A 198 15.07 53.68 2.90
N GLY A 199 13.92 54.10 2.36
CA GLY A 199 13.76 55.07 1.26
C GLY A 199 13.52 54.29 -0.05
N ALA A 200 12.29 53.88 -0.34
CA ALA A 200 11.33 54.53 -1.26
C ALA A 200 11.63 54.34 -2.77
N SER A 201 10.77 53.59 -3.45
CA SER A 201 10.40 53.82 -4.85
C SER A 201 9.03 53.21 -5.13
N MET A 202 8.07 54.07 -5.47
CA MET A 202 6.74 53.72 -5.96
C MET A 202 6.79 53.53 -7.48
N THR A 203 6.20 52.46 -7.99
CA THR A 203 5.50 52.47 -9.29
C THR A 203 4.25 51.59 -9.20
N SER A 204 3.22 52.08 -9.85
CA SER A 204 1.79 51.77 -9.80
C SER A 204 1.33 50.46 -10.44
N GLY A 205 0.30 49.85 -9.84
CA GLY A 205 -0.99 49.55 -10.49
C GLY A 205 -1.02 48.48 -11.59
N GLY A 206 -1.68 47.36 -11.28
CA GLY A 206 -2.11 46.37 -12.26
C GLY A 206 -2.84 45.21 -11.59
N ASP A 207 -4.12 45.41 -11.27
CA ASP A 207 -5.05 44.34 -10.88
C ASP A 207 -5.23 43.36 -12.05
N GLY A 208 -4.91 42.09 -11.81
CA GLY A 208 -5.27 40.97 -12.68
C GLY A 208 -5.58 39.76 -11.78
N PRO A 209 -6.65 39.00 -12.04
CA PRO A 209 -7.03 37.89 -11.18
C PRO A 209 -5.99 36.75 -11.31
N PRO A 210 -5.60 36.08 -10.21
CA PRO A 210 -4.79 34.89 -10.31
C PRO A 210 -5.61 33.74 -10.93
N SER A 211 -5.03 33.08 -11.93
CA SER A 211 -5.53 31.88 -12.60
C SER A 211 -5.82 30.71 -11.64
N PRO A 212 -6.87 29.90 -11.83
CA PRO A 212 -7.20 28.79 -10.95
C PRO A 212 -6.49 27.52 -11.42
N HIS A 213 -5.22 27.37 -11.06
CA HIS A 213 -4.55 26.07 -11.14
C HIS A 213 -4.05 25.67 -9.75
N ALA A 214 -4.43 24.45 -9.37
CA ALA A 214 -4.03 23.72 -8.17
C ALA A 214 -4.55 24.28 -6.84
N CYS A 215 -5.69 23.73 -6.38
CA CYS A 215 -6.00 23.69 -4.96
C CYS A 215 -5.04 22.66 -4.30
N ALA A 216 -3.77 23.03 -4.17
CA ALA A 216 -2.84 22.33 -3.30
C ALA A 216 -3.21 22.73 -1.87
N VAL A 217 -4.18 22.03 -1.29
CA VAL A 217 -4.48 22.15 0.13
C VAL A 217 -3.31 21.52 0.88
N GLY A 218 -2.56 22.36 1.60
CA GLY A 218 -1.35 21.97 2.30
C GLY A 218 -1.61 20.83 3.29
N LEU A 219 -0.87 19.73 3.12
CA LEU A 219 -0.75 18.69 4.13
C LEU A 219 0.04 19.25 5.33
N PRO A 220 -0.49 19.20 6.56
CA PRO A 220 0.25 19.63 7.73
C PRO A 220 1.37 18.62 8.07
N THR A 221 2.53 19.15 8.43
CA THR A 221 3.81 18.45 8.64
C THR A 221 3.87 17.67 9.98
N PHE A 222 2.89 16.79 10.23
CA PHE A 222 2.63 15.97 11.43
C PHE A 222 1.70 16.59 12.49
N GLY A 223 0.49 16.03 12.57
CA GLY A 223 -0.49 16.21 13.65
C GLY A 223 -1.92 16.27 13.10
N THR A 224 -2.71 15.21 13.35
CA THR A 224 -4.09 14.93 12.85
C THR A 224 -4.19 14.24 11.47
N LEU A 225 -3.54 13.08 11.31
CA LEU A 225 -3.90 12.16 10.23
C LEU A 225 -5.37 11.75 10.40
N ALA A 226 -6.20 11.90 9.36
CA ALA A 226 -7.53 11.29 9.36
C ALA A 226 -7.33 9.78 9.43
N TYR A 227 -7.71 9.16 10.54
CA TYR A 227 -7.64 7.71 10.70
C TYR A 227 -9.03 7.14 10.89
N LEU A 228 -9.25 5.94 10.39
CA LEU A 228 -10.48 5.18 10.55
C LEU A 228 -10.20 4.01 11.48
N LYS A 229 -10.89 3.92 12.61
CA LYS A 229 -10.92 2.69 13.41
C LYS A 229 -11.72 1.60 12.68
N PRO A 230 -11.58 0.33 13.08
CA PRO A 230 -12.43 -0.73 12.55
C PRO A 230 -13.92 -0.37 12.65
N GLY A 231 -14.62 -0.39 11.52
CA GLY A 231 -16.04 -0.04 11.42
C GLY A 231 -16.36 1.46 11.38
N ASP A 232 -15.37 2.35 11.52
CA ASP A 232 -15.61 3.79 11.36
C ASP A 232 -16.04 4.10 9.92
N ILE A 233 -16.98 5.02 9.79
CA ILE A 233 -17.47 5.56 8.52
C ILE A 233 -17.12 7.04 8.47
N GLN A 234 -16.43 7.45 7.41
CA GLN A 234 -16.14 8.84 7.11
C GLN A 234 -16.88 9.27 5.84
N GLN A 235 -17.56 10.40 5.95
CA GLN A 235 -18.37 10.96 4.89
C GLN A 235 -17.65 12.12 4.21
N HIS A 236 -17.68 12.12 2.88
CA HIS A 236 -17.15 13.18 2.02
C HIS A 236 -18.28 13.68 1.12
N MET A 237 -18.40 14.99 1.00
CA MET A 237 -19.36 15.64 0.11
C MET A 237 -18.65 16.50 -0.92
N TYR A 238 -19.13 16.44 -2.14
CA TYR A 238 -18.64 17.20 -3.28
C TYR A 238 -19.83 17.81 -4.01
N ARG A 239 -19.64 19.03 -4.52
CA ARG A 239 -20.57 19.68 -5.43
C ARG A 239 -19.95 19.77 -6.81
N LEU A 240 -20.68 19.27 -7.79
CA LEU A 240 -20.41 19.37 -9.22
C LEU A 240 -21.30 20.42 -9.87
#